data_AF-A0A7K4IJ32-F1
#
_entry.id   AF-A0A7K4IJ32-F1
#
_cell.length_a   1.000
_cell.length_b   1.000
_cell.length_c   1.000
_cell.angle_alpha   90.00
_cell.angle_beta   90.00
_cell.angle_gamma   90.00
#
_symmetry.space_group_name_H-M   'P 1'
#
loop_
_entity.id
_entity.type
_entity.pdbx_description
1 polymer ?
#
loop_
_entity_poly.entity_id
_entity_poly.type
_entity_poly.pdbx_seq_one_letter_code
_entity_poly.pdbx_strand_id
1 'polypeptide(L)'
;MNESILNRIYALMELESRSDKLAKMPKNFYRDVAICMKKILNGANQNEKNIVSNLALEERGMIEKLIDRLIELRMRKASQLNDTENLTPEERYIMEPLSQLDRRRKRVGWAIKSGQPSRLDAIYDELASRLTMVRFLQPAPPIMGIDLRKYGPFEKEDIAIIPSENAKPLIKQNVVSEVWLDECNL
;
A
#
# COMPACT_ATOMS: atom_id res chain seq x y z
N MET A 1 -35.30 13.05 1.69
CA MET A 1 -34.55 12.77 2.94
C MET A 1 -33.21 12.19 2.54
N ASN A 2 -32.09 12.87 2.83
CA ASN A 2 -30.77 12.30 2.57
C ASN A 2 -30.58 11.11 3.51
N GLU A 3 -30.52 9.91 2.93
CA GLU A 3 -30.25 8.67 3.65
C GLU A 3 -28.89 8.77 4.36
N SER A 4 -28.84 8.39 5.65
CA SER A 4 -27.58 8.38 6.42
C SER A 4 -26.53 7.54 5.69
N ILE A 5 -25.27 7.99 5.67
CA ILE A 5 -24.18 7.23 5.06
C ILE A 5 -24.08 5.83 5.68
N LEU A 6 -24.43 5.70 6.97
CA LEU A 6 -24.44 4.45 7.70
C LEU A 6 -25.41 3.46 7.05
N ASN A 7 -26.64 3.90 6.74
CA ASN A 7 -27.63 3.07 6.05
C ASN A 7 -27.16 2.66 4.66
N ARG A 8 -26.50 3.56 3.92
CA ARG A 8 -25.90 3.23 2.61
C ARG A 8 -24.82 2.15 2.74
N ILE A 9 -23.95 2.24 3.75
CA ILE A 9 -22.93 1.21 4.05
C ILE A 9 -23.60 -0.12 4.39
N TYR A 10 -24.62 -0.11 5.26
CA TYR A 10 -25.36 -1.32 5.63
C TYR A 10 -26.04 -1.98 4.43
N ALA A 11 -26.74 -1.21 3.59
CA ALA A 11 -27.41 -1.73 2.41
C ALA A 11 -26.41 -2.37 1.43
N LEU A 12 -25.26 -1.72 1.22
CA LEU A 12 -24.19 -2.29 0.38
C LEU A 12 -23.59 -3.55 1.01
N MET A 13 -23.34 -3.55 2.32
CA MET A 13 -22.85 -4.73 3.03
C MET A 13 -23.82 -5.91 2.89
N GLU A 14 -25.12 -5.66 3.02
CA GLU A 14 -26.14 -6.70 2.87
C GLU A 14 -26.15 -7.27 1.45
N LEU A 15 -26.13 -6.40 0.42
CA LEU A 15 -26.04 -6.82 -0.98
C LEU A 15 -24.75 -7.61 -1.26
N GLU A 16 -23.63 -7.14 -0.71
CA GLU A 16 -22.34 -7.80 -0.83
C GLU A 16 -22.32 -9.16 -0.11
N SER A 17 -23.02 -9.30 1.02
CA SER A 17 -23.05 -10.58 1.76
C SER A 17 -23.92 -11.64 1.11
N ARG A 18 -24.96 -11.25 0.35
CA ARG A 18 -25.96 -12.15 -0.24
C ARG A 18 -25.61 -12.68 -1.62
N SER A 19 -24.77 -11.96 -2.37
CA SER A 19 -24.34 -12.36 -3.71
C SER A 19 -22.93 -12.90 -3.67
N ASP A 20 -22.59 -13.86 -4.51
CA ASP A 20 -21.19 -14.22 -4.74
C ASP A 20 -20.47 -13.18 -5.61
N LYS A 21 -21.21 -12.49 -6.50
CA LYS A 21 -20.67 -11.46 -7.40
C LYS A 21 -20.34 -10.18 -6.64
N LEU A 22 -19.40 -9.41 -7.18
CA LEU A 22 -19.05 -8.09 -6.65
C LEU A 22 -20.21 -7.13 -6.92
N ALA A 23 -20.78 -6.54 -5.86
CA ALA A 23 -21.91 -5.64 -6.04
C ALA A 23 -21.49 -4.37 -6.78
N LYS A 24 -22.38 -3.81 -7.61
CA LYS A 24 -22.13 -2.52 -8.25
C LYS A 24 -22.17 -1.42 -7.19
N MET A 25 -21.07 -0.69 -7.05
CA MET A 25 -20.94 0.39 -6.10
C MET A 25 -20.66 1.73 -6.82
N PRO A 26 -21.25 2.85 -6.37
CA PRO A 26 -20.89 4.17 -6.90
C PRO A 26 -19.39 4.45 -6.75
N LYS A 27 -18.75 4.97 -7.81
CA LYS A 27 -17.31 5.25 -7.81
C LYS A 27 -16.87 6.26 -6.76
N ASN A 28 -17.76 7.14 -6.32
CA ASN A 28 -17.50 8.16 -5.30
C ASN A 28 -17.86 7.69 -3.88
N PHE A 29 -18.23 6.43 -3.68
CA PHE A 29 -18.74 5.97 -2.39
C PHE A 29 -17.75 6.19 -1.23
N TYR A 30 -16.49 5.76 -1.39
CA TYR A 30 -15.46 5.96 -0.36
C TYR A 30 -15.20 7.44 -0.07
N ARG A 31 -15.26 8.29 -1.10
CA ARG A 31 -15.18 9.75 -0.95
C ARG A 31 -16.35 10.30 -0.13
N ASP A 32 -17.57 9.84 -0.38
CA ASP A 32 -18.76 10.24 0.40
C ASP A 32 -18.61 9.85 1.89
N VAL A 33 -18.09 8.64 2.16
CA VAL A 33 -17.80 8.16 3.52
C VAL A 33 -16.76 9.06 4.20
N ALA A 34 -15.66 9.38 3.51
CA ALA A 34 -14.61 10.27 4.04
C ALA A 34 -15.15 11.68 4.33
N ILE A 35 -16.02 12.22 3.47
CA ILE A 35 -16.69 13.51 3.71
C ILE A 35 -17.58 13.44 4.96
N CYS A 36 -18.32 12.34 5.15
CA CYS A 36 -19.12 12.16 6.36
C CYS A 36 -18.26 12.08 7.62
N MET A 37 -17.21 11.27 7.61
CA MET A 37 -16.24 11.16 8.72
C MET A 37 -15.64 12.52 9.08
N LYS A 38 -15.29 13.34 8.08
CA LYS A 38 -14.80 14.72 8.29
C LYS A 38 -15.85 15.62 8.95
N LYS A 39 -17.13 15.51 8.58
CA LYS A 39 -18.21 16.27 9.22
C LYS A 39 -18.36 15.91 10.69
N ILE A 40 -18.30 14.61 11.02
CA ILE A 40 -18.36 14.14 12.42
C ILE A 40 -17.16 14.67 13.21
N LEU A 41 -15.95 14.58 12.66
CA LEU A 41 -14.72 15.12 13.26
C LEU A 41 -14.83 16.62 13.57
N ASN A 42 -15.27 17.41 12.60
CA ASN A 42 -15.39 18.85 12.76
C ASN A 42 -16.50 19.25 13.75
N GLY A 43 -17.59 18.47 13.80
CA GLY A 43 -18.70 18.68 14.74
C GLY A 43 -18.35 18.29 16.17
N ALA A 44 -17.47 17.31 16.37
CA ALA A 44 -17.04 16.85 17.69
C ALA A 44 -16.01 17.78 18.37
N ASN A 45 -15.42 18.72 17.63
CA ASN A 45 -14.43 19.68 18.14
C ASN A 45 -15.02 20.90 18.87
N GLN A 46 -16.29 20.85 19.28
CA GLN A 46 -16.86 21.87 20.16
C GLN A 46 -16.85 21.34 21.60
N ASN A 47 -16.30 22.15 22.52
CA ASN A 47 -15.98 21.87 23.93
C ASN A 47 -17.17 21.46 24.83
N GLU A 48 -18.25 20.89 24.29
CA GLU A 48 -19.43 20.42 25.01
C GLU A 48 -19.50 18.90 24.94
N LYS A 49 -19.13 18.23 26.04
CA LYS A 49 -19.43 16.80 26.25
C LYS A 49 -20.95 16.65 26.45
N ASN A 50 -21.71 16.64 25.37
CA ASN A 50 -23.15 16.44 25.38
C ASN A 50 -23.52 15.07 24.79
N ILE A 51 -24.73 14.56 25.05
CA ILE A 51 -25.16 13.23 24.59
C ILE A 51 -25.06 13.11 23.06
N VAL A 52 -25.27 14.22 22.35
CA VAL A 52 -25.16 14.31 20.88
C VAL A 52 -23.73 14.05 20.41
N SER A 53 -22.72 14.62 21.06
CA SER A 53 -21.31 14.38 20.71
C SER A 53 -20.91 12.91 20.93
N ASN A 54 -21.38 12.31 22.02
CA ASN A 54 -21.10 10.89 22.30
C ASN A 54 -21.76 9.97 21.26
N LEU A 55 -23.01 10.24 20.88
CA LEU A 55 -23.71 9.49 19.83
C LEU A 55 -22.99 9.59 18.48
N ALA A 56 -22.50 10.78 18.11
CA ALA A 56 -21.77 10.97 16.86
C ALA A 56 -20.43 10.21 16.84
N LEU A 57 -19.75 10.10 17.99
CA LEU A 57 -18.53 9.30 18.12
C LEU A 57 -18.80 7.80 18.02
N GLU A 58 -19.91 7.30 18.58
CA GLU A 58 -20.33 5.91 18.42
C GLU A 58 -20.71 5.61 16.96
N GLU A 59 -21.47 6.49 16.29
CA GLU A 59 -21.80 6.37 14.87
C GLU A 59 -20.53 6.28 14.02
N ARG A 60 -19.53 7.13 14.31
CA ARG A 60 -18.21 7.08 13.66
C ARG A 60 -17.55 5.72 13.83
N GLY A 61 -17.52 5.19 15.06
CA GLY A 61 -16.93 3.88 15.34
C GLY A 61 -17.63 2.75 14.59
N MET A 62 -18.95 2.85 14.38
CA MET A 62 -19.69 1.91 13.53
C MET A 62 -19.33 2.04 12.06
N ILE A 63 -19.26 3.27 11.53
CA ILE A 63 -18.86 3.53 10.14
C ILE A 63 -17.46 2.96 9.86
N GLU A 64 -16.51 3.19 10.76
CA GLU A 64 -15.13 2.71 10.66
C GLU A 64 -15.08 1.17 10.58
N LYS A 65 -15.75 0.48 11.51
CA LYS A 65 -15.79 -1.00 11.50
C LYS A 65 -16.47 -1.57 10.25
N LEU A 66 -17.57 -0.95 9.80
CA LEU A 66 -18.33 -1.43 8.66
C LEU A 66 -17.59 -1.18 7.35
N ILE A 67 -16.92 -0.04 7.19
CA ILE A 67 -16.18 0.27 5.97
C ILE A 67 -14.96 -0.65 5.82
N ASP A 68 -14.23 -0.90 6.91
CA ASP A 68 -13.10 -1.86 6.91
C ASP A 68 -13.58 -3.25 6.49
N ARG A 69 -14.69 -3.70 7.08
CA ARG A 69 -15.28 -5.00 6.74
C ARG A 69 -15.77 -5.06 5.29
N LEU A 70 -16.33 -3.97 4.78
CA LEU A 70 -16.83 -3.90 3.40
C LEU A 70 -15.68 -3.99 2.41
N ILE A 71 -14.59 -3.25 2.66
CA ILE A 71 -13.37 -3.30 1.86
C ILE A 71 -12.81 -4.73 1.86
N GLU A 72 -12.63 -5.34 3.03
CA GLU A 72 -12.11 -6.71 3.14
C GLU A 72 -12.95 -7.73 2.33
N LEU A 73 -14.28 -7.68 2.49
CA LEU A 73 -15.19 -8.57 1.80
C LEU A 73 -15.10 -8.41 0.28
N ARG A 74 -15.09 -7.16 -0.20
CA ARG A 74 -15.01 -6.83 -1.61
C ARG A 74 -13.67 -7.23 -2.22
N MET A 75 -12.55 -7.02 -1.52
CA MET A 75 -11.22 -7.47 -1.94
C MET A 75 -11.13 -8.98 -2.10
N ARG A 76 -11.70 -9.72 -1.13
CA ARG A 76 -11.74 -11.18 -1.18
C ARG A 76 -12.51 -11.67 -2.41
N LYS A 77 -13.68 -11.11 -2.68
CA LYS A 77 -14.50 -11.47 -3.85
C LYS A 77 -13.85 -11.12 -5.17
N ALA A 78 -13.33 -9.89 -5.29
CA ALA A 78 -12.65 -9.44 -6.49
C ALA A 78 -11.46 -10.36 -6.84
N SER A 79 -10.72 -10.79 -5.82
CA SER A 79 -9.61 -11.74 -5.97
C SER A 79 -10.06 -13.15 -6.37
N GLN A 80 -11.19 -13.64 -5.85
CA GLN A 80 -11.72 -14.97 -6.16
C GLN A 80 -12.36 -15.05 -7.56
N LEU A 81 -13.06 -13.99 -7.96
CA LEU A 81 -13.81 -13.93 -9.21
C LEU A 81 -13.02 -13.36 -10.39
N ASN A 82 -11.84 -12.79 -10.15
CA ASN A 82 -11.13 -11.94 -11.11
C ASN A 82 -12.02 -10.82 -11.69
N ASP A 83 -13.00 -10.33 -10.92
CA ASP A 83 -13.87 -9.23 -11.33
C ASP A 83 -13.13 -7.90 -11.14
N THR A 84 -12.92 -7.20 -12.26
CA THR A 84 -12.26 -5.88 -12.30
C THR A 84 -13.19 -4.75 -12.74
N GLU A 85 -14.41 -5.09 -13.16
CA GLU A 85 -15.36 -4.14 -13.74
C GLU A 85 -16.03 -3.30 -12.65
N ASN A 86 -16.43 -3.96 -11.55
CA ASN A 86 -17.19 -3.34 -10.45
C ASN A 86 -16.31 -2.75 -9.33
N LEU A 87 -14.99 -2.68 -9.55
CA LEU A 87 -14.06 -2.03 -8.62
C LEU A 87 -14.08 -0.51 -8.77
N THR A 88 -14.13 0.17 -7.63
CA THR A 88 -13.86 1.61 -7.52
C THR A 88 -12.38 1.93 -7.76
N PRO A 89 -12.02 3.20 -8.02
CA PRO A 89 -10.63 3.62 -8.16
C PRO A 89 -9.76 3.27 -6.95
N GLU A 90 -10.26 3.47 -5.74
CA GLU A 90 -9.57 3.18 -4.49
C GLU A 90 -9.29 1.67 -4.34
N GLU A 91 -10.27 0.85 -4.70
CA GLU A 91 -10.13 -0.61 -4.71
C GLU A 91 -9.12 -1.09 -5.76
N ARG A 92 -9.12 -0.48 -6.95
CA ARG A 92 -8.11 -0.78 -7.99
C ARG A 92 -6.70 -0.44 -7.52
N TYR A 93 -6.54 0.68 -6.82
CA TYR A 93 -5.27 1.06 -6.20
C TYR A 93 -4.79 0.01 -5.18
N ILE A 94 -5.69 -0.50 -4.34
CA ILE A 94 -5.38 -1.57 -3.38
C ILE A 94 -4.97 -2.88 -4.09
N MET A 95 -5.65 -3.23 -5.19
CA MET A 95 -5.44 -4.51 -5.89
C MET A 95 -4.27 -4.51 -6.89
N GLU A 96 -3.83 -3.35 -7.36
CA GLU A 96 -2.75 -3.26 -8.34
C GLU A 96 -1.45 -3.94 -7.86
N PRO A 97 -0.93 -3.70 -6.64
CA PRO A 97 0.27 -4.37 -6.14
C PRO A 97 0.14 -5.90 -6.13
N LEU A 98 -1.04 -6.44 -5.82
CA LEU A 98 -1.30 -7.89 -5.84
C LEU A 98 -1.22 -8.45 -7.27
N SER A 99 -1.75 -7.69 -8.24
CA SER A 99 -1.65 -8.05 -9.66
C SER A 99 -0.20 -8.07 -10.15
N GLN A 100 0.62 -7.11 -9.70
CA GLN A 100 2.06 -7.09 -10.00
C GLN A 100 2.80 -8.26 -9.35
N LEU A 101 2.44 -8.61 -8.11
CA LEU A 101 2.97 -9.78 -7.42
C LEU A 101 2.65 -11.08 -8.17
N ASP A 102 1.41 -11.26 -8.61
CA ASP A 102 1.00 -12.44 -9.38
C ASP A 102 1.74 -12.55 -10.72
N ARG A 103 1.91 -11.43 -11.45
CA ARG A 103 2.72 -11.38 -12.67
C ARG A 103 4.17 -11.79 -12.43
N ARG A 104 4.81 -11.22 -11.40
CA ARG A 104 6.19 -11.55 -11.02
C ARG A 104 6.32 -13.03 -10.62
N ARG A 105 5.38 -13.55 -9.82
CA ARG A 105 5.31 -14.96 -9.42
C ARG A 105 5.16 -15.88 -10.63
N LYS A 106 4.25 -15.58 -11.55
CA LYS A 106 4.04 -16.34 -12.79
C LYS A 106 5.27 -16.32 -13.68
N ARG A 107 5.99 -15.19 -13.79
CA ARG A 107 7.24 -15.07 -14.54
C ARG A 107 8.32 -16.03 -14.02
N VAL A 108 8.55 -16.05 -12.71
CA VAL A 108 9.48 -17.00 -12.06
C VAL A 108 9.02 -18.45 -12.27
N GLY A 109 7.76 -18.75 -11.97
CA GLY A 109 7.22 -20.10 -12.09
C GLY A 109 7.25 -20.63 -13.53
N TRP A 110 7.02 -19.76 -14.52
CA TRP A 110 7.13 -20.10 -15.93
C TRP A 110 8.56 -20.44 -16.31
N ALA A 111 9.55 -19.64 -15.88
CA ALA A 111 10.96 -19.89 -16.19
C ALA A 111 11.44 -21.24 -15.63
N ILE A 112 10.98 -21.61 -14.44
CA ILE A 112 11.25 -22.92 -13.84
C ILE A 112 10.60 -24.04 -14.65
N LYS A 113 9.29 -23.93 -14.95
CA LYS A 113 8.54 -24.96 -15.68
C LYS A 113 9.03 -25.15 -17.12
N SER A 114 9.55 -24.09 -17.74
CA SER A 114 10.11 -24.13 -19.09
C SER A 114 11.61 -24.45 -19.13
N GLY A 115 12.26 -24.63 -17.98
CA GLY A 115 13.70 -24.93 -17.89
C GLY A 115 14.60 -23.83 -18.45
N GLN A 116 14.23 -22.55 -18.29
CA GLN A 116 14.96 -21.40 -18.85
C GLN A 116 15.72 -20.62 -17.76
N PRO A 117 16.94 -21.03 -17.39
CA PRO A 117 17.73 -20.36 -16.35
C PRO A 117 18.07 -18.90 -16.72
N SER A 118 18.32 -18.60 -18.00
CA SER A 118 18.61 -17.23 -18.46
C SER A 118 17.50 -16.22 -18.16
N ARG A 119 16.25 -16.67 -18.03
CA ARG A 119 15.15 -15.79 -17.59
C ARG A 119 15.17 -15.50 -16.10
N LEU A 120 15.73 -16.41 -15.29
CA LEU A 120 15.99 -16.17 -13.87
C LEU A 120 17.18 -15.22 -13.71
N ASP A 121 18.22 -15.38 -14.52
CA ASP A 121 19.36 -14.45 -14.57
C ASP A 121 18.89 -13.04 -14.93
N ALA A 122 18.04 -12.89 -15.95
CA ALA A 122 17.45 -11.60 -16.28
C ALA A 122 16.59 -10.98 -15.16
N ILE A 123 15.93 -11.80 -14.32
CA ILE A 123 15.24 -11.30 -13.11
C ILE A 123 16.24 -10.79 -12.09
N TYR A 124 17.33 -11.53 -11.90
CA TYR A 124 18.40 -11.16 -10.99
C TYR A 124 19.08 -9.86 -11.42
N ASP A 125 19.42 -9.72 -12.70
CA ASP A 125 20.04 -8.52 -13.27
C ASP A 125 19.12 -7.29 -13.14
N GLU A 126 17.81 -7.47 -13.36
CA GLU A 126 16.81 -6.41 -13.15
C GLU A 126 16.75 -5.98 -11.67
N LEU A 127 16.97 -6.90 -10.74
CA LEU A 127 17.00 -6.59 -9.30
C LEU A 127 18.30 -5.89 -8.91
N ALA A 128 19.43 -6.40 -9.41
CA ALA A 128 20.76 -5.90 -9.10
C ALA A 128 21.06 -4.52 -9.71
N SER A 129 20.42 -4.19 -10.83
CA SER A 129 20.53 -2.87 -11.48
C SER A 129 19.73 -1.76 -10.80
N ARG A 130 18.87 -2.07 -9.81
CA ARG A 130 18.16 -1.05 -9.03
C ARG A 130 19.13 -0.44 -8.03
N LEU A 131 19.39 0.85 -8.20
CA LEU A 131 20.33 1.60 -7.38
C LEU A 131 19.59 2.65 -6.55
N THR A 132 20.10 2.89 -5.35
CA THR A 132 19.60 3.91 -4.42
C THR A 132 20.78 4.74 -3.93
N MET A 133 20.62 6.06 -3.94
CA MET A 133 21.58 6.98 -3.32
C MET A 133 21.33 7.04 -1.82
N VAL A 134 22.38 6.84 -1.04
CA VAL A 134 22.31 6.85 0.41
C VAL A 134 23.45 7.67 1.01
N ARG A 135 23.18 8.29 2.15
CA ARG A 135 24.17 8.94 3.02
C ARG A 135 24.43 8.07 4.25
N PHE A 136 25.68 7.76 4.54
CA PHE A 136 26.07 6.96 5.69
C PHE A 136 26.01 7.79 6.98
N LEU A 137 25.22 7.36 7.95
CA LEU A 137 25.06 8.03 9.24
C LEU A 137 26.16 7.65 10.24
N GLN A 138 26.87 6.55 9.93
CA GLN A 138 27.98 6.01 10.70
C GLN A 138 28.95 5.27 9.75
N PRO A 139 30.23 5.09 10.15
CA PRO A 139 31.19 4.34 9.34
C PRO A 139 30.72 2.91 9.09
N ALA A 140 30.96 2.40 7.88
CA ALA A 140 30.59 1.05 7.48
C ALA A 140 31.77 0.33 6.81
N PRO A 141 32.00 -0.96 7.11
CA PRO A 141 32.99 -1.76 6.42
C PRO A 141 32.59 -1.95 4.94
N PRO A 142 33.49 -2.47 4.09
CA PRO A 142 33.13 -2.77 2.72
C PRO A 142 32.02 -3.81 2.63
N ILE A 143 31.03 -3.57 1.77
CA ILE A 143 29.84 -4.42 1.58
C ILE A 143 29.89 -5.04 0.19
N MET A 144 29.51 -6.32 0.08
CA MET A 144 29.29 -6.98 -1.20
C MET A 144 27.85 -6.72 -1.68
N GLY A 145 27.72 -6.06 -2.82
CA GLY A 145 26.44 -5.80 -3.47
C GLY A 145 25.84 -7.07 -4.07
N ILE A 146 24.52 -7.07 -4.25
CA ILE A 146 23.82 -8.12 -5.00
C ILE A 146 24.26 -8.17 -6.48
N ASP A 147 24.85 -7.10 -7.00
CA ASP A 147 25.51 -7.09 -8.32
C ASP A 147 26.92 -7.71 -8.33
N LEU A 148 27.32 -8.34 -7.21
CA LEU A 148 28.66 -8.91 -6.96
C LEU A 148 29.80 -7.88 -6.95
N ARG A 149 29.47 -6.57 -6.88
CA ARG A 149 30.48 -5.50 -6.74
C ARG A 149 30.75 -5.21 -5.27
N LYS A 150 31.97 -4.79 -4.97
CA LYS A 150 32.36 -4.35 -3.63
C LYS A 150 32.15 -2.85 -3.50
N TYR A 151 31.49 -2.44 -2.43
CA TYR A 151 31.18 -1.05 -2.09
C TYR A 151 31.88 -0.66 -0.79
N GLY A 152 32.44 0.54 -0.73
CA GLY A 152 33.11 1.05 0.47
C GLY A 152 34.55 0.55 0.63
N PRO A 153 35.16 0.72 1.83
CA PRO A 153 34.52 1.13 3.10
C PRO A 153 33.98 2.56 3.04
N PHE A 154 33.06 2.89 3.96
CA PHE A 154 32.41 4.20 4.03
C PHE A 154 32.67 4.85 5.38
N GLU A 155 32.88 6.16 5.36
CA GLU A 155 32.96 7.00 6.54
C GLU A 155 31.59 7.62 6.85
N LYS A 156 31.51 8.31 8.00
CA LYS A 156 30.31 9.06 8.36
C LYS A 156 30.12 10.23 7.39
N GLU A 157 28.87 10.45 6.98
CA GLU A 157 28.43 11.45 5.99
C GLU A 157 28.79 11.13 4.53
N ASP A 158 29.44 10.00 4.24
CA ASP A 158 29.69 9.58 2.86
C ASP A 158 28.39 9.38 2.09
N ILE A 159 28.36 9.85 0.84
CA ILE A 159 27.26 9.61 -0.09
C ILE A 159 27.69 8.56 -1.10
N ALA A 160 26.89 7.50 -1.25
CA ALA A 160 27.16 6.44 -2.21
C ALA A 160 25.89 6.00 -2.93
N ILE A 161 26.08 5.48 -4.13
CA ILE A 161 25.03 4.81 -4.89
C ILE A 161 25.29 3.31 -4.77
N ILE A 162 24.37 2.60 -4.10
CA ILE A 162 24.48 1.16 -3.86
C ILE A 162 23.20 0.45 -4.33
N PRO A 163 23.22 -0.88 -4.55
CA PRO A 163 22.01 -1.61 -4.92
C PRO A 163 20.90 -1.43 -3.89
N SER A 164 19.67 -1.19 -4.35
CA SER A 164 18.51 -0.92 -3.49
C SER A 164 18.25 -2.06 -2.50
N GLU A 165 18.49 -3.31 -2.91
CA GLU A 165 18.34 -4.47 -2.01
C GLU A 165 19.37 -4.46 -0.87
N ASN A 166 20.57 -3.93 -1.09
CA ASN A 166 21.58 -3.73 -0.04
C ASN A 166 21.25 -2.51 0.84
N ALA A 167 20.66 -1.44 0.29
CA ALA A 167 20.28 -0.24 1.03
C ALA A 167 19.14 -0.47 2.04
N LYS A 168 18.09 -1.23 1.65
CA LYS A 168 16.90 -1.49 2.49
C LYS A 168 17.21 -1.91 3.94
N PRO A 169 18.03 -2.95 4.22
CA PRO A 169 18.34 -3.34 5.59
C PRO A 169 19.14 -2.27 6.33
N LEU A 170 20.05 -1.55 5.65
CA LEU A 170 20.84 -0.47 6.26
C LEU A 170 19.98 0.71 6.68
N ILE A 171 18.97 1.06 5.87
CA ILE A 171 17.99 2.10 6.20
C ILE A 171 17.17 1.68 7.43
N LYS A 172 16.67 0.43 7.46
CA LYS A 172 15.93 -0.10 8.63
C LYS A 172 16.74 -0.09 9.91
N GLN A 173 18.06 -0.25 9.81
CA GLN A 173 18.99 -0.23 10.93
C GLN A 173 19.51 1.18 11.28
N ASN A 174 19.04 2.23 10.59
CA ASN A 174 19.54 3.59 10.70
C ASN A 174 21.07 3.72 10.50
N VAL A 175 21.66 2.84 9.67
CA VAL A 175 23.07 2.95 9.26
C VAL A 175 23.22 4.00 8.15
N VAL A 176 22.21 4.11 7.29
CA VAL A 176 22.18 5.05 6.16
C VAL A 176 20.82 5.74 6.06
N SER A 177 20.78 6.92 5.43
CA SER A 177 19.55 7.60 5.02
C SER A 177 19.48 7.72 3.50
N GLU A 178 18.31 7.50 2.91
CA GLU A 178 18.08 7.74 1.47
C GLU A 178 18.17 9.24 1.16
N VAL A 179 18.79 9.59 0.04
CA VAL A 179 18.96 10.99 -0.43
C VAL A 179 18.15 11.19 -1.70
N TRP A 180 17.31 12.21 -1.73
CA TRP A 180 16.55 12.63 -2.90
C TRP A 180 17.23 13.82 -3.57
N LEU A 181 17.24 13.89 -4.90
CA LEU A 181 17.93 14.93 -5.66
C LEU A 181 17.44 16.37 -5.35
N ASP A 182 16.26 16.52 -4.73
CA ASP A 182 15.70 17.82 -4.35
C ASP A 182 16.34 18.43 -3.08
N GLU A 183 17.10 17.65 -2.31
CA GLU A 183 17.80 18.11 -1.10
C GLU A 183 19.20 18.69 -1.39
N CYS A 184 19.66 18.62 -2.65
CA CYS A 184 20.95 19.16 -3.09
C CYS A 184 20.83 20.60 -3.62
N ASN A 185 20.25 21.51 -2.84
CA ASN A 185 20.46 22.95 -3.04
C ASN A 185 21.50 23.42 -2.00
N LEU A 186 22.77 23.34 -2.39
CA LEU A 186 23.89 24.01 -1.71
C LEU A 186 23.96 25.48 -2.12
#